data_AF-A0A352SD21-F1
#
_entry.id   AF-A0A352SD21-F1
#
_cell.length_a   1.000
_cell.length_b   1.000
_cell.length_c   1.000
_cell.angle_alpha   90.00
_cell.angle_beta   90.00
_cell.angle_gamma   90.00
#
_symmetry.space_group_name_H-M   'P 1'
#
loop_
_entity.id
_entity.type
_entity.pdbx_description
1 polymer ?
#
loop_
_entity_poly.entity_id
_entity_poly.type
_entity_poly.pdbx_seq_one_letter_code
_entity_poly.pdbx_strand_id
1 'polypeptide(L)'
;MSAGRRRLLIAGGLLLLVALGWSLVAVIRPAIQHTIIITTGADKGIYQGFADRYAAILKRDGIKLEIRSSSGSIENYERLKNPDSAYEVGFIQSGTVSPSDTDGLQTIAAVAYEPIWVFYRGAARMDRLSQLQGKKVSIGVPGSGLLEVSRILLAHSGITAANTTLLQMDANAAYQGLKDGQVDAAFFIGRPDAEMQQTLLNSDLKLMSFAQADALVQKFPSLSKIVFPRASTSIVNDLPQADVTLLAAKALLVS
;
A
#
# COMPACT_ATOMS: atom_id res chain seq x y z
N MET A 1 8.22 45.82 58.65
CA MET A 1 8.90 45.53 57.37
C MET A 1 8.75 46.73 56.45
N SER A 2 9.83 47.22 55.82
CA SER A 2 9.72 48.34 54.86
C SER A 2 8.92 47.91 53.62
N ALA A 3 8.20 48.84 52.99
CA ALA A 3 7.42 48.57 51.78
C ALA A 3 8.26 47.94 50.65
N GLY A 4 9.56 48.26 50.58
CA GLY A 4 10.51 47.66 49.64
C GLY A 4 10.77 46.17 49.89
N ARG A 5 10.95 45.73 51.14
CA ARG A 5 11.14 44.30 51.48
C ARG A 5 9.90 43.46 51.14
N ARG A 6 8.69 44.02 51.34
CA ARG A 6 7.44 43.32 50.99
C ARG A 6 7.28 43.15 49.47
N ARG A 7 7.63 44.18 48.69
CA ARG A 7 7.64 44.11 47.21
C ARG A 7 8.66 43.10 46.69
N LEU A 8 9.84 43.03 47.28
CA LEU A 8 10.88 42.05 46.93
C LEU A 8 10.45 40.61 47.23
N LEU A 9 9.80 40.36 48.37
CA LEU A 9 9.28 39.04 48.71
C LEU A 9 8.15 38.59 47.78
N ILE A 10 7.25 39.51 47.41
CA ILE A 10 6.16 39.22 46.45
C ILE A 10 6.73 38.93 45.06
N ALA A 11 7.66 39.76 44.58
CA ALA A 11 8.30 39.55 43.28
C ALA A 11 9.11 38.24 43.24
N GLY A 12 9.83 37.92 44.32
CA GLY A 12 10.56 36.66 44.47
C GLY A 12 9.63 35.45 44.47
N GLY A 13 8.50 35.52 45.19
CA GLY A 13 7.49 34.46 45.18
C GLY A 13 6.83 34.27 43.81
N LEU A 14 6.58 35.35 43.08
CA LEU A 14 6.01 35.28 41.72
C LEU A 14 6.98 34.64 40.73
N LEU A 15 8.27 35.00 40.80
CA LEU A 15 9.32 34.38 39.99
C LEU A 15 9.47 32.89 40.30
N LEU A 16 9.38 32.51 41.57
CA LEU A 16 9.44 31.11 42.01
C LEU A 16 8.25 30.30 41.46
N LEU A 17 7.04 30.85 41.49
CA LEU A 17 5.85 30.22 40.91
C LEU A 17 5.94 30.05 39.40
N VAL A 18 6.45 31.06 38.68
CA VAL A 18 6.67 30.97 37.23
C VAL A 18 7.72 29.89 36.92
N ALA A 19 8.84 29.85 37.66
CA ALA A 19 9.86 28.83 37.49
C ALA A 19 9.32 27.42 37.78
N LEU A 20 8.51 27.26 38.83
CA LEU A 20 7.89 25.98 39.17
C LEU A 20 6.90 25.54 38.09
N GLY A 21 6.03 26.44 37.60
CA GLY A 21 5.09 26.16 36.53
C GLY A 21 5.80 25.80 35.22
N TRP A 22 6.89 26.48 34.88
CA TRP A 22 7.69 26.17 33.70
C TRP A 22 8.39 24.81 33.81
N SER A 23 8.92 24.48 35.00
CA SER A 23 9.51 23.17 35.28
C SER A 23 8.49 22.03 35.19
N LEU A 24 7.26 22.27 35.68
CA LEU A 24 6.17 21.30 35.61
C LEU A 24 5.75 21.04 34.15
N VAL A 25 5.62 22.10 33.34
CA VAL A 25 5.36 21.96 31.89
C VAL A 25 6.50 21.25 31.18
N ALA A 26 7.76 21.53 31.52
CA ALA A 26 8.92 20.87 30.93
C ALA A 26 9.02 19.38 31.29
N VAL A 27 8.58 18.99 32.49
CA VAL A 27 8.56 17.59 32.95
C VAL A 27 7.35 16.83 32.40
N ILE A 28 6.19 17.48 32.27
CA ILE A 28 4.95 16.85 31.78
C ILE A 28 4.93 16.73 30.25
N ARG A 29 5.50 17.68 29.50
CA ARG A 29 5.50 17.67 28.02
C ARG A 29 6.02 16.36 27.39
N PRO A 30 7.15 15.77 27.81
CA PRO A 30 7.63 14.49 27.30
C PRO A 30 6.67 13.33 27.57
N ALA A 31 5.96 13.35 28.71
CA ALA A 31 4.97 12.33 29.06
C ALA A 31 3.66 12.45 28.25
N ILE A 32 3.40 13.61 27.62
CA ILE A 32 2.24 13.84 26.75
C ILE A 32 2.53 13.43 25.30
N GLN A 33 3.79 13.36 24.85
CA GLN A 33 4.11 12.97 23.48
C GLN A 33 3.87 11.47 23.26
N HIS A 34 2.67 11.13 22.77
CA HIS A 34 2.32 9.77 22.39
C HIS A 34 3.15 9.40 21.16
N THR A 35 3.95 8.34 21.28
CA THR A 35 4.67 7.77 20.14
C THR A 35 3.88 6.58 19.66
N ILE A 36 3.50 6.59 18.39
CA ILE A 36 2.88 5.46 17.71
C ILE A 36 3.93 4.81 16.81
N ILE A 37 4.14 3.51 16.91
CA ILE A 37 5.06 2.80 16.01
C ILE A 37 4.25 2.14 14.88
N ILE A 38 4.53 2.53 13.63
CA ILE A 38 3.85 2.02 12.43
C ILE A 38 4.77 1.10 11.60
N THR A 39 4.28 -0.08 11.25
CA THR A 39 4.93 -0.98 10.30
C THR A 39 4.43 -0.73 8.88
N THR A 40 5.33 -0.56 7.91
CA THR A 40 4.97 -0.14 6.55
C THR A 40 5.26 -1.19 5.49
N GLY A 41 6.35 -1.10 4.76
CA GLY A 41 6.72 -2.00 3.68
C GLY A 41 8.14 -1.68 3.24
N ALA A 42 8.48 -2.02 2.01
CA ALA A 42 9.80 -1.70 1.47
C ALA A 42 10.13 -0.21 1.59
N ASP A 43 11.41 0.10 1.80
CA ASP A 43 11.88 1.48 1.86
C ASP A 43 11.51 2.24 0.58
N LYS A 44 11.03 3.48 0.75
CA LYS A 44 10.49 4.33 -0.31
C LYS A 44 9.29 3.73 -1.06
N GLY A 45 8.67 2.68 -0.51
CA GLY A 45 7.45 2.08 -1.01
C GLY A 45 6.21 2.94 -0.74
N ILE A 46 5.08 2.52 -1.33
CA ILE A 46 3.80 3.25 -1.24
C ILE A 46 3.36 3.42 0.23
N TYR A 47 3.51 2.39 1.06
CA TYR A 47 3.14 2.43 2.47
C TYR A 47 3.98 3.38 3.31
N GLN A 48 5.28 3.48 3.04
CA GLN A 48 6.12 4.50 3.67
C GLN A 48 5.64 5.91 3.27
N GLY A 49 5.34 6.14 1.99
CA GLY A 49 4.80 7.43 1.54
C GLY A 49 3.43 7.79 2.15
N PHE A 50 2.60 6.82 2.51
CA PHE A 50 1.40 7.08 3.33
C PHE A 50 1.76 7.43 4.77
N ALA A 51 2.64 6.66 5.40
CA ALA A 51 3.08 6.89 6.76
C ALA A 51 3.76 8.27 6.93
N ASP A 52 4.58 8.71 5.97
CA ASP A 52 5.23 10.03 6.01
C ASP A 52 4.20 11.18 6.05
N ARG A 53 3.11 11.04 5.27
CA ARG A 53 1.99 12.00 5.29
C ARG A 53 1.26 11.97 6.62
N TYR A 54 1.01 10.79 7.19
CA TYR A 54 0.41 10.66 8.52
C TYR A 54 1.29 11.22 9.62
N ALA A 55 2.61 10.99 9.57
CA ALA A 55 3.57 11.54 10.52
C ALA A 55 3.52 13.08 10.54
N ALA A 56 3.45 13.71 9.36
CA ALA A 56 3.36 15.16 9.25
C ALA A 56 2.06 15.74 9.81
N ILE A 57 0.94 14.99 9.72
CA ILE A 57 -0.36 15.37 10.27
C ILE A 57 -0.36 15.18 11.79
N LEU A 58 -0.05 13.98 12.27
CA LEU A 58 -0.04 13.60 13.69
C LEU A 58 0.91 14.46 14.53
N LYS A 59 2.03 14.89 13.95
CA LYS A 59 2.99 15.79 14.61
C LYS A 59 2.34 17.13 15.00
N ARG A 60 1.32 17.60 14.28
CA ARG A 60 0.59 18.85 14.59
C ARG A 60 -0.20 18.73 15.90
N ASP A 61 -0.62 17.51 16.22
CA ASP A 61 -1.37 17.18 17.43
C ASP A 61 -0.46 16.65 18.56
N GLY A 62 0.86 16.78 18.39
CA GLY A 62 1.84 16.35 19.40
C GLY A 62 2.12 14.85 19.43
N ILE A 63 1.63 14.09 18.46
CA ILE A 63 1.85 12.64 18.33
C ILE A 63 3.06 12.38 17.43
N LYS A 64 4.03 11.62 17.91
CA LYS A 64 5.18 11.18 17.11
C LYS A 64 4.82 9.87 16.43
N LEU A 65 4.84 9.82 15.10
CA LEU A 65 4.74 8.56 14.36
C LEU A 65 6.15 8.05 14.04
N GLU A 66 6.53 6.92 14.62
CA GLU A 66 7.79 6.23 14.31
C GLU A 66 7.56 5.20 13.20
N ILE A 67 8.13 5.46 12.03
CA ILE A 67 7.93 4.65 10.83
C ILE A 67 9.04 3.61 10.74
N ARG A 68 8.66 2.34 10.65
CA ARG A 68 9.59 1.21 10.51
C ARG A 68 9.22 0.38 9.28
N SER A 69 10.19 0.15 8.41
CA SER A 69 9.99 -0.65 7.19
C SER A 69 9.87 -2.14 7.47
N SER A 70 9.38 -2.88 6.47
CA SER A 70 9.20 -4.33 6.49
C SER A 70 9.32 -4.89 5.07
N SER A 71 9.31 -6.21 4.95
CA SER A 71 9.19 -6.92 3.68
C SER A 71 7.79 -6.82 3.06
N GLY A 72 6.77 -6.37 3.80
CA GLY A 72 5.40 -6.14 3.31
C GLY A 72 4.32 -6.72 4.23
N SER A 73 3.14 -6.97 3.65
CA SER A 73 1.89 -7.28 4.36
C SER A 73 1.97 -8.50 5.29
N ILE A 74 2.70 -9.55 4.90
CA ILE A 74 2.83 -10.77 5.72
C ILE A 74 3.61 -10.45 7.01
N GLU A 75 4.78 -9.83 6.89
CA GLU A 75 5.57 -9.44 8.06
C GLU A 75 4.83 -8.42 8.93
N ASN A 76 4.10 -7.48 8.32
CA ASN A 76 3.29 -6.53 9.08
C ASN A 76 2.21 -7.21 9.90
N TYR A 77 1.51 -8.17 9.31
CA TYR A 77 0.51 -8.97 10.01
C TYR A 77 1.12 -9.76 11.17
N GLU A 78 2.27 -10.40 10.97
CA GLU A 78 3.00 -11.11 12.04
C GLU A 78 3.45 -10.16 13.17
N ARG A 79 3.87 -8.94 12.83
CA ARG A 79 4.22 -7.90 13.81
C ARG A 79 2.99 -7.45 14.58
N LEU A 80 1.86 -7.19 13.92
CA LEU A 80 0.68 -6.61 14.56
C LEU A 80 -0.09 -7.62 15.41
N LYS A 81 -0.18 -8.88 14.98
CA LYS A 81 -0.93 -9.91 15.74
C LYS A 81 -0.24 -10.30 17.06
N ASN A 82 1.03 -9.94 17.24
CA ASN A 82 1.76 -10.27 18.45
C ASN A 82 1.33 -9.31 19.59
N PRO A 83 0.76 -9.80 20.70
CA PRO A 83 0.32 -8.95 21.81
C PRO A 83 1.47 -8.20 22.50
N ASP A 84 2.70 -8.71 22.40
CA ASP A 84 3.91 -8.07 22.96
C ASP A 84 4.64 -7.20 21.92
N SER A 85 3.97 -6.91 20.80
CA SER A 85 4.56 -6.11 19.72
C SER A 85 4.76 -4.67 20.13
N ALA A 86 5.87 -4.09 19.68
CA ALA A 86 6.06 -2.65 19.73
C ALA A 86 5.22 -1.91 18.67
N TYR A 87 4.67 -2.61 17.67
CA TYR A 87 3.93 -2.02 16.56
C TYR A 87 2.44 -1.95 16.90
N GLU A 88 1.87 -0.75 16.81
CA GLU A 88 0.46 -0.50 17.17
C GLU A 88 -0.43 -0.39 15.94
N VAL A 89 0.16 -0.02 14.79
CA VAL A 89 -0.55 0.13 13.53
C VAL A 89 0.34 -0.29 12.37
N GLY A 90 -0.27 -0.64 11.24
CA GLY A 90 0.47 -0.93 10.03
C GLY A 90 -0.40 -1.10 8.80
N PHE A 91 0.26 -1.29 7.66
CA PHE A 91 -0.42 -1.50 6.40
C PHE A 91 -0.45 -2.97 6.02
N ILE A 92 -1.60 -3.47 5.61
CA ILE A 92 -1.77 -4.84 5.10
C ILE A 92 -2.57 -4.76 3.80
N GLN A 93 -2.05 -5.37 2.74
CA GLN A 93 -2.80 -5.53 1.50
C GLN A 93 -3.94 -6.55 1.69
N SER A 94 -5.13 -6.25 1.22
CA SER A 94 -6.25 -7.19 1.28
C SER A 94 -5.94 -8.47 0.49
N GLY A 95 -6.29 -9.62 1.07
CA GLY A 95 -6.13 -10.92 0.43
C GLY A 95 -4.71 -11.51 0.50
N THR A 96 -3.74 -10.86 1.14
CA THR A 96 -2.40 -11.43 1.35
C THR A 96 -2.27 -12.24 2.63
N VAL A 97 -3.20 -12.06 3.58
CA VAL A 97 -3.25 -12.77 4.86
C VAL A 97 -4.68 -13.21 5.14
N SER A 98 -4.83 -14.27 5.93
CA SER A 98 -6.12 -14.77 6.41
C SER A 98 -6.19 -14.57 7.93
N PRO A 99 -6.65 -13.40 8.40
CA PRO A 99 -6.72 -13.12 9.83
C PRO A 99 -7.71 -14.06 10.51
N SER A 100 -7.36 -14.48 11.73
CA SER A 100 -8.21 -15.23 12.66
C SER A 100 -8.91 -14.26 13.60
N ASP A 101 -10.12 -14.59 14.04
CA ASP A 101 -10.86 -13.81 15.04
C ASP A 101 -10.09 -13.66 16.38
N THR A 102 -9.15 -14.57 16.63
CA THR A 102 -8.29 -14.55 17.83
C THR A 102 -7.10 -13.61 17.74
N ASP A 103 -6.82 -13.02 16.57
CA ASP A 103 -5.62 -12.20 16.37
C ASP A 103 -5.73 -10.79 16.97
N GLY A 104 -6.94 -10.38 17.38
CA GLY A 104 -7.19 -9.07 17.97
C GLY A 104 -7.04 -7.87 17.02
N LEU A 105 -6.81 -8.11 15.72
CA LEU A 105 -6.58 -7.07 14.73
C LEU A 105 -7.88 -6.42 14.25
N GLN A 106 -7.83 -5.11 14.05
CA GLN A 106 -8.93 -4.30 13.55
C GLN A 106 -8.51 -3.48 12.34
N THR A 107 -9.34 -3.47 11.30
CA THR A 107 -9.14 -2.55 10.17
C THR A 107 -9.65 -1.17 10.56
N ILE A 108 -8.74 -0.19 10.62
CA ILE A 108 -9.07 1.22 10.83
C ILE A 108 -9.69 1.80 9.56
N ALA A 109 -9.04 1.59 8.41
CA ALA A 109 -9.49 2.14 7.14
C ALA A 109 -8.90 1.39 5.94
N ALA A 110 -9.65 1.34 4.83
CA ALA A 110 -9.07 1.12 3.51
C ALA A 110 -8.59 2.46 2.95
N VAL A 111 -7.27 2.65 2.85
CA VAL A 111 -6.68 3.98 2.56
C VAL A 111 -6.41 4.20 1.07
N ALA A 112 -6.30 3.12 0.30
CA ALA A 112 -6.11 3.18 -1.15
C ALA A 112 -6.52 1.87 -1.82
N TYR A 113 -6.89 1.97 -3.09
CA TYR A 113 -6.88 0.84 -3.99
C TYR A 113 -5.48 0.62 -4.56
N GLU A 114 -5.15 -0.64 -4.78
CA GLU A 114 -3.93 -1.09 -5.44
C GLU A 114 -4.33 -1.85 -6.71
N PRO A 115 -4.53 -1.12 -7.83
CA PRO A 115 -4.94 -1.70 -9.10
C PRO A 115 -3.94 -2.76 -9.58
N ILE A 116 -4.49 -3.88 -10.05
CA ILE A 116 -3.76 -4.98 -10.68
C ILE A 116 -3.89 -4.80 -12.19
N TRP A 117 -2.76 -4.66 -12.85
CA TRP A 117 -2.64 -4.44 -14.28
C TRP A 117 -2.10 -5.71 -14.93
N VAL A 118 -2.69 -6.13 -16.05
CA VAL A 118 -2.13 -7.18 -16.89
C VAL A 118 -1.84 -6.58 -18.25
N PHE A 119 -0.56 -6.32 -18.51
CA PHE A 119 -0.09 -5.87 -19.81
C PHE A 119 0.38 -7.07 -20.62
N TYR A 120 0.15 -7.05 -21.93
CA TYR A 120 0.51 -8.15 -22.81
C TYR A 120 0.91 -7.65 -24.19
N ARG A 121 1.68 -8.47 -24.91
CA ARG A 121 2.09 -8.23 -26.30
C ARG A 121 1.16 -8.94 -27.29
N GLY A 122 1.12 -8.43 -28.52
CA GLY A 122 0.45 -9.07 -29.65
C GLY A 122 -0.85 -8.40 -30.10
N ALA A 123 -1.32 -8.78 -31.29
CA ALA A 123 -2.46 -8.14 -31.94
C ALA A 123 -3.82 -8.57 -31.38
N ALA A 124 -3.97 -9.83 -30.98
CA ALA A 124 -5.23 -10.36 -30.47
C ALA A 124 -5.61 -9.69 -29.14
N ARG A 125 -6.87 -9.27 -29.01
CA ARG A 125 -7.40 -8.75 -27.74
C ARG A 125 -7.51 -9.90 -26.72
N MET A 126 -7.00 -9.68 -25.52
CA MET A 126 -7.22 -10.57 -24.38
C MET A 126 -7.96 -9.81 -23.29
N ASP A 127 -8.98 -10.45 -22.75
CA ASP A 127 -9.87 -9.92 -21.71
C ASP A 127 -10.19 -10.94 -20.60
N ARG A 128 -9.66 -12.17 -20.74
CA ARG A 128 -9.79 -13.26 -19.76
C ARG A 128 -8.44 -13.87 -19.46
N LEU A 129 -8.21 -14.18 -18.19
CA LEU A 129 -6.97 -14.80 -17.73
C LEU A 129 -6.73 -16.20 -18.32
N SER A 130 -7.78 -16.96 -18.63
CA SER A 130 -7.64 -18.27 -19.27
C SER A 130 -6.97 -18.20 -20.65
N GLN A 131 -6.98 -17.05 -21.32
CA GLN A 131 -6.30 -16.84 -22.61
C GLN A 131 -4.78 -16.77 -22.47
N LEU A 132 -4.26 -16.73 -21.24
CA LEU A 132 -2.83 -16.80 -20.94
C LEU A 132 -2.30 -18.24 -20.95
N GLN A 133 -3.15 -19.25 -21.16
CA GLN A 133 -2.73 -20.64 -21.22
C GLN A 133 -1.67 -20.84 -22.31
N GLY A 134 -0.59 -21.55 -21.97
CA GLY A 134 0.53 -21.81 -22.87
C GLY A 134 1.47 -20.64 -23.09
N LYS A 135 1.27 -19.51 -22.40
CA LYS A 135 2.10 -18.30 -22.55
C LYS A 135 3.19 -18.22 -21.48
N LYS A 136 4.12 -17.29 -21.68
CA LYS A 136 5.11 -16.87 -20.67
C LYS A 136 4.55 -15.68 -19.91
N VAL A 137 4.30 -15.84 -18.62
CA VAL A 137 3.62 -14.84 -17.80
C VAL A 137 4.47 -14.44 -16.60
N SER A 138 4.79 -13.16 -16.47
CA SER A 138 5.40 -12.63 -15.25
C SER A 138 4.34 -12.39 -14.17
N ILE A 139 4.58 -12.91 -12.97
CA ILE A 139 3.61 -12.93 -11.86
C ILE A 139 4.10 -12.19 -10.60
N GLY A 140 5.20 -11.43 -10.68
CA GLY A 140 5.78 -10.70 -9.54
C GLY A 140 6.88 -11.48 -8.81
N VAL A 141 7.38 -10.92 -7.70
CA VAL A 141 8.56 -11.43 -6.98
C VAL A 141 8.19 -12.24 -5.72
N PRO A 142 9.05 -13.16 -5.26
CA PRO A 142 8.85 -13.90 -4.01
C PRO A 142 8.47 -12.99 -2.83
N GLY A 143 7.47 -13.40 -2.05
CA GLY A 143 7.01 -12.67 -0.86
C GLY A 143 6.16 -11.43 -1.12
N SER A 144 5.96 -11.02 -2.37
CA SER A 144 5.12 -9.85 -2.70
C SER A 144 3.62 -10.17 -2.73
N GLY A 145 2.78 -9.20 -2.36
CA GLY A 145 1.32 -9.32 -2.47
C GLY A 145 0.83 -9.53 -3.91
N LEU A 146 1.57 -9.03 -4.90
CA LEU A 146 1.29 -9.27 -6.32
C LEU A 146 1.45 -10.75 -6.70
N LEU A 147 2.48 -11.43 -6.18
CA LEU A 147 2.71 -12.85 -6.45
C LEU A 147 1.55 -13.70 -5.93
N GLU A 148 1.08 -13.44 -4.72
CA GLU A 148 -0.03 -14.20 -4.15
C GLU A 148 -1.33 -13.95 -4.90
N VAL A 149 -1.68 -12.68 -5.16
CA VAL A 149 -2.92 -12.36 -5.88
C VAL A 149 -2.90 -12.90 -7.31
N SER A 150 -1.79 -12.78 -8.03
CA SER A 150 -1.69 -13.29 -9.40
C SER A 150 -1.81 -14.82 -9.45
N ARG A 151 -1.16 -15.55 -8.52
CA ARG A 151 -1.30 -17.01 -8.43
C ARG A 151 -2.73 -17.45 -8.19
N ILE A 152 -3.42 -16.81 -7.24
CA ILE A 152 -4.81 -17.12 -6.91
C ILE A 152 -5.72 -16.88 -8.14
N LEU A 153 -5.58 -15.72 -8.79
CA LEU A 153 -6.37 -15.37 -9.97
C LEU A 153 -6.12 -16.31 -11.15
N LEU A 154 -4.85 -16.65 -11.41
CA LEU A 154 -4.44 -17.57 -12.48
C LEU A 154 -4.94 -18.99 -12.22
N ALA A 155 -4.73 -19.53 -11.01
CA ALA A 155 -5.18 -20.87 -10.64
C ALA A 155 -6.70 -21.03 -10.80
N HIS A 156 -7.48 -20.03 -10.36
CA HIS A 156 -8.94 -20.04 -10.52
C HIS A 156 -9.40 -19.94 -11.98
N SER A 157 -8.53 -19.43 -12.86
CA SER A 157 -8.76 -19.32 -14.30
C SER A 157 -8.21 -20.52 -15.09
N GLY A 158 -7.81 -21.59 -14.40
CA GLY A 158 -7.26 -22.81 -15.01
C GLY A 158 -5.80 -22.68 -15.47
N ILE A 159 -5.10 -21.61 -15.09
CA ILE A 159 -3.70 -21.38 -15.43
C ILE A 159 -2.80 -21.91 -14.31
N THR A 160 -1.91 -22.83 -14.67
CA THR A 160 -0.99 -23.47 -13.73
C THR A 160 0.41 -23.55 -14.34
N ALA A 161 1.43 -23.82 -13.51
CA ALA A 161 2.78 -24.07 -14.00
C ALA A 161 2.89 -25.29 -14.95
N ALA A 162 1.89 -26.18 -14.94
CA ALA A 162 1.86 -27.35 -15.82
C ALA A 162 1.43 -27.00 -17.26
N ASN A 163 0.71 -25.90 -17.46
CA ASN A 163 0.19 -25.51 -18.78
C ASN A 163 0.66 -24.14 -19.26
N THR A 164 1.38 -23.38 -18.43
CA THR A 164 1.80 -22.01 -18.67
C THR A 164 3.15 -21.77 -18.00
N THR A 165 4.06 -21.05 -18.66
CA THR A 165 5.36 -20.70 -18.08
C THR A 165 5.19 -19.49 -17.17
N LEU A 166 5.16 -19.72 -15.85
CA LEU A 166 5.05 -18.66 -14.86
C LEU A 166 6.43 -18.21 -14.39
N LEU A 167 6.75 -16.93 -14.59
CA LEU A 167 8.03 -16.32 -14.29
C LEU A 167 7.89 -15.36 -13.12
N GLN A 168 8.83 -15.42 -12.17
CA GLN A 168 8.86 -14.50 -11.05
C GLN A 168 9.88 -13.40 -11.34
N MET A 169 9.41 -12.20 -11.67
CA MET A 169 10.23 -11.09 -12.12
C MET A 169 9.80 -9.81 -11.40
N ASP A 170 10.74 -8.91 -11.13
CA ASP A 170 10.41 -7.55 -10.73
C ASP A 170 9.78 -6.77 -11.88
N ALA A 171 9.24 -5.59 -11.56
CA ALA A 171 8.50 -4.79 -12.53
C ALA A 171 9.37 -4.32 -13.72
N ASN A 172 10.63 -3.96 -13.48
CA ASN A 172 11.53 -3.51 -14.54
C ASN A 172 11.88 -4.68 -15.48
N ALA A 173 12.23 -5.83 -14.92
CA ALA A 173 12.53 -7.03 -15.68
C ALA A 173 11.30 -7.53 -16.45
N ALA A 174 10.10 -7.46 -15.86
CA ALA A 174 8.85 -7.82 -16.52
C ALA A 174 8.53 -6.89 -17.70
N TYR A 175 8.71 -5.58 -17.54
CA TYR A 175 8.53 -4.61 -18.62
C TYR A 175 9.52 -4.83 -19.77
N GLN A 176 10.82 -4.98 -19.48
CA GLN A 176 11.80 -5.28 -20.53
C GLN A 176 11.51 -6.63 -21.21
N GLY A 177 11.14 -7.65 -20.42
CA GLY A 177 10.76 -8.96 -20.96
C GLY A 177 9.54 -8.91 -21.90
N LEU A 178 8.55 -8.05 -21.61
CA LEU A 178 7.42 -7.79 -22.51
C LEU A 178 7.87 -7.15 -23.82
N LYS A 179 8.75 -6.15 -23.77
CA LYS A 179 9.29 -5.48 -24.96
C LYS A 179 10.10 -6.43 -25.83
N ASP A 180 11.03 -7.15 -25.21
CA ASP A 180 11.97 -8.04 -25.90
C ASP A 180 11.33 -9.36 -26.36
N GLY A 181 10.09 -9.64 -25.93
CA GLY A 181 9.36 -10.85 -26.30
C GLY A 181 9.80 -12.09 -25.54
N GLN A 182 10.50 -11.89 -24.43
CA GLN A 182 10.81 -12.95 -23.48
C GLN A 182 9.57 -13.35 -22.66
N VAL A 183 8.63 -12.43 -22.50
CA VAL A 183 7.36 -12.61 -21.77
C VAL A 183 6.20 -12.18 -22.67
N ASP A 184 5.09 -12.91 -22.61
CA ASP A 184 3.88 -12.62 -23.39
C ASP A 184 2.89 -11.72 -22.64
N ALA A 185 2.81 -11.87 -21.32
CA ALA A 185 1.98 -11.06 -20.43
C ALA A 185 2.65 -10.86 -19.07
N ALA A 186 2.42 -9.73 -18.40
CA ALA A 186 2.94 -9.50 -17.06
C ALA A 186 1.90 -8.83 -16.17
N PHE A 187 1.85 -9.29 -14.93
CA PHE A 187 1.11 -8.67 -13.86
C PHE A 187 1.94 -7.54 -13.25
N PHE A 188 1.27 -6.43 -12.95
CA PHE A 188 1.81 -5.32 -12.17
C PHE A 188 0.78 -4.91 -11.13
N ILE A 189 1.24 -4.31 -10.03
CA ILE A 189 0.35 -3.69 -9.04
C ILE A 189 0.87 -2.29 -8.76
N GLY A 190 -0.05 -1.33 -8.62
CA GLY A 190 0.33 0.04 -8.30
C GLY A 190 -0.66 1.06 -8.81
N ARG A 191 -0.50 2.30 -8.33
CA ARG A 191 -1.35 3.42 -8.71
C ARG A 191 -1.08 3.84 -10.17
N PRO A 192 -2.07 4.39 -10.87
CA PRO A 192 -1.89 4.86 -12.25
C PRO A 192 -0.77 5.90 -12.43
N ASP A 193 -0.49 6.69 -11.40
CA ASP A 193 0.52 7.76 -11.41
C ASP A 193 1.93 7.32 -11.01
N ALA A 194 2.13 6.04 -10.66
CA ALA A 194 3.46 5.51 -10.39
C ALA A 194 4.29 5.41 -11.69
N GLU A 195 5.61 5.59 -11.57
CA GLU A 195 6.54 5.66 -12.71
C GLU A 195 6.42 4.44 -13.65
N MET A 196 6.34 3.24 -13.09
CA MET A 196 6.18 2.02 -13.87
C MET A 196 4.84 1.98 -14.61
N GLN A 197 3.73 2.30 -13.95
CA GLN A 197 2.40 2.35 -14.58
C GLN A 197 2.36 3.42 -15.68
N GLN A 198 2.94 4.59 -15.46
CA GLN A 198 3.09 5.63 -16.49
C GLN A 198 3.91 5.11 -17.67
N THR A 199 4.99 4.39 -17.43
CA THR A 199 5.81 3.78 -18.50
C THR A 199 4.99 2.76 -19.31
N LEU A 200 4.28 1.86 -18.65
CA LEU A 200 3.44 0.85 -19.30
C LEU A 200 2.29 1.47 -20.10
N LEU A 201 1.60 2.45 -19.52
CA LEU A 201 0.45 3.14 -20.12
C LEU A 201 0.83 3.99 -21.34
N ASN A 202 2.10 4.39 -21.45
CA ASN A 202 2.65 5.13 -22.59
C ASN A 202 3.43 4.24 -23.58
N SER A 203 3.42 2.92 -23.39
CA SER A 203 4.05 1.96 -24.30
C SER A 203 3.10 1.48 -25.40
N ASP A 204 3.61 0.66 -26.32
CA ASP A 204 2.82 -0.03 -27.36
C ASP A 204 2.16 -1.34 -26.85
N LEU A 205 2.34 -1.67 -25.57
CA LEU A 205 1.74 -2.83 -24.93
C LEU A 205 0.24 -2.66 -24.76
N LYS A 206 -0.49 -3.77 -24.80
CA LYS A 206 -1.93 -3.77 -24.58
C LYS A 206 -2.25 -4.01 -23.12
N LEU A 207 -3.23 -3.27 -22.60
CA LEU A 207 -3.78 -3.47 -21.27
C LEU A 207 -5.03 -4.35 -21.34
N MET A 208 -5.04 -5.44 -20.56
CA MET A 208 -6.19 -6.31 -20.41
C MET A 208 -7.29 -5.60 -19.62
N SER A 209 -8.51 -5.56 -20.18
CA SER A 209 -9.73 -5.23 -19.43
C SER A 209 -10.40 -6.52 -19.01
N PHE A 210 -10.57 -6.74 -17.71
CA PHE A 210 -11.09 -8.00 -17.17
C PHE A 210 -12.59 -8.17 -17.44
N ALA A 211 -12.94 -8.96 -18.45
CA ALA A 211 -14.35 -9.24 -18.81
C ALA A 211 -15.10 -10.01 -17.70
N GLN A 212 -14.37 -10.73 -16.85
CA GLN A 212 -14.93 -11.57 -15.78
C GLN A 212 -14.71 -10.96 -14.38
N ALA A 213 -14.46 -9.65 -14.28
CA ALA A 213 -14.16 -8.99 -13.01
C ALA A 213 -15.23 -9.24 -11.94
N ASP A 214 -16.52 -9.16 -12.29
CA ASP A 214 -17.62 -9.36 -11.34
C ASP A 214 -17.63 -10.78 -10.74
N ALA A 215 -17.36 -11.80 -11.56
CA ALA A 215 -17.25 -13.17 -11.09
C ALA A 215 -16.01 -13.38 -10.20
N LEU A 216 -14.89 -12.74 -10.55
CA LEU A 216 -13.64 -12.82 -9.78
C LEU A 216 -13.79 -12.16 -8.41
N VAL A 217 -14.41 -10.97 -8.31
CA VAL A 217 -14.62 -10.32 -7.00
C VAL A 217 -15.65 -11.05 -6.13
N GLN A 218 -16.63 -11.73 -6.73
CA GLN A 218 -17.55 -12.60 -5.98
C GLN A 218 -16.81 -13.78 -5.34
N LYS A 219 -15.79 -14.33 -6.02
CA LYS A 219 -14.96 -15.43 -5.51
C LYS A 219 -13.86 -14.97 -4.57
N PHE A 220 -13.38 -13.75 -4.74
CA PHE A 220 -12.32 -13.15 -3.94
C PHE A 220 -12.80 -11.81 -3.36
N PRO A 221 -13.56 -11.83 -2.25
CA PRO A 221 -14.10 -10.61 -1.62
C PRO A 221 -13.03 -9.63 -1.12
N SER A 222 -11.78 -10.09 -1.01
CA SER A 222 -10.62 -9.25 -0.74
C SER A 222 -10.26 -8.30 -1.89
N LEU A 223 -10.72 -8.59 -3.11
CA LEU A 223 -10.53 -7.74 -4.29
C LEU A 223 -11.74 -6.87 -4.55
N SER A 224 -11.54 -5.82 -5.33
CA SER A 224 -12.61 -4.95 -5.83
C SER A 224 -12.46 -4.75 -7.32
N LYS A 225 -13.60 -4.57 -7.99
CA LYS A 225 -13.65 -4.15 -9.37
C LYS A 225 -13.58 -2.63 -9.40
N ILE A 226 -12.65 -2.10 -10.18
CA ILE A 226 -12.52 -0.66 -10.41
C ILE A 226 -12.49 -0.39 -11.91
N VAL A 227 -12.78 0.86 -12.28
CA VAL A 227 -12.68 1.33 -13.66
C VAL A 227 -11.50 2.28 -13.75
N PHE A 228 -10.61 2.03 -14.70
CA PHE A 228 -9.66 3.03 -15.19
C PHE A 228 -10.30 3.74 -16.39
N PRO A 229 -10.75 5.00 -16.23
CA PRO A 229 -11.62 5.62 -17.22
C PRO A 229 -10.93 5.87 -18.57
N ARG A 230 -11.73 5.91 -19.65
CA ARG A 230 -11.33 6.46 -20.94
C ARG A 230 -10.64 7.81 -20.77
N ALA A 231 -9.64 8.09 -21.60
CA ALA A 231 -8.91 9.35 -21.62
C ALA A 231 -8.05 9.68 -20.37
N SER A 232 -7.93 8.74 -19.41
CA SER A 232 -7.19 8.96 -18.16
C SER A 232 -5.67 9.08 -18.31
N THR A 233 -5.08 8.56 -19.40
CA THR A 233 -3.64 8.75 -19.67
C THR A 233 -3.39 9.98 -20.51
N SER A 234 -4.26 10.24 -21.48
CA SER A 234 -4.22 11.44 -22.31
C SER A 234 -5.61 11.85 -22.75
N ILE A 235 -6.07 13.01 -22.27
CA ILE A 235 -7.34 13.61 -22.69
C ILE A 235 -7.29 14.01 -24.17
N VAL A 236 -6.17 14.59 -24.60
CA VAL A 236 -5.98 15.08 -25.97
C VAL A 236 -6.01 13.94 -26.99
N ASN A 237 -5.38 12.81 -26.66
CA ASN A 237 -5.32 11.65 -27.55
C ASN A 237 -6.41 10.61 -27.27
N ASP A 238 -7.28 10.88 -26.29
CA ASP A 238 -8.35 9.98 -25.85
C ASP A 238 -7.85 8.57 -25.50
N LEU A 239 -6.77 8.51 -24.70
CA LEU A 239 -6.14 7.27 -24.28
C LEU A 239 -6.39 6.99 -22.78
N PRO A 240 -6.76 5.76 -22.39
CA PRO A 240 -7.20 4.68 -23.28
C PRO A 240 -8.53 5.05 -23.98
N GLN A 241 -8.80 4.48 -25.15
CA GLN A 241 -9.98 4.80 -25.98
C GLN A 241 -11.32 4.28 -25.42
N ALA A 242 -11.27 3.51 -24.35
CA ALA A 242 -12.43 2.99 -23.65
C ALA A 242 -12.08 2.79 -22.18
N ASP A 243 -13.10 2.72 -21.33
CA ASP A 243 -12.96 2.31 -19.95
C ASP A 243 -12.31 0.92 -19.86
N VAL A 244 -11.32 0.82 -18.98
CA VAL A 244 -10.64 -0.45 -18.70
C VAL A 244 -11.11 -0.94 -17.33
N THR A 245 -11.73 -2.12 -17.31
CA THR A 245 -12.12 -2.77 -16.05
C THR A 245 -10.90 -3.46 -15.45
N LEU A 246 -10.52 -3.08 -14.23
CA LEU A 246 -9.41 -3.66 -13.48
C LEU A 246 -9.91 -4.34 -12.19
N LEU A 247 -9.10 -5.25 -11.67
CA LEU A 247 -9.18 -5.69 -10.29
C LEU A 247 -8.24 -4.85 -9.44
N ALA A 248 -8.57 -4.67 -8.17
CA ALA A 248 -7.70 -3.99 -7.22
C ALA A 248 -7.74 -4.68 -5.86
N ALA A 249 -6.56 -4.82 -5.26
CA ALA A 249 -6.48 -5.03 -3.83
C ALA A 249 -6.71 -3.68 -3.10
N LYS A 250 -6.81 -3.73 -1.78
CA LYS A 250 -6.92 -2.55 -0.93
C LYS A 250 -5.71 -2.51 0.00
N ALA A 251 -5.09 -1.35 0.13
CA ALA A 251 -4.20 -1.06 1.24
C ALA A 251 -5.06 -0.79 2.48
N LEU A 252 -4.98 -1.67 3.48
CA LEU A 252 -5.70 -1.56 4.74
C LEU A 252 -4.75 -0.99 5.80
N LEU A 253 -5.17 0.05 6.51
CA LEU A 253 -4.56 0.48 7.76
C LEU A 253 -5.19 -0.34 8.89
N VAL A 254 -4.35 -1.06 9.62
CA VAL A 254 -4.74 -2.04 10.64
C VAL A 254 -4.07 -1.68 11.96
N SER A 255 -4.74 -1.94 13.08
CA SER A 255 -4.21 -1.95 14.44
C SER A 255 -4.38 -3.32 15.06
#